data_AF-A0A078KM63-F1
#
_entry.id   AF-A0A078KM63-F1
#
_cell.length_a   1.000
_cell.length_b   1.000
_cell.length_c   1.000
_cell.angle_alpha   90.00
_cell.angle_beta   90.00
_cell.angle_gamma   90.00
#
_symmetry.space_group_name_H-M   'P 1'
#
loop_
_entity.id
_entity.type
_entity.pdbx_description
1 polymer ?
#
loop_
_entity_poly.entity_id
_entity_poly.type
_entity_poly.pdbx_seq_one_letter_code
_entity_poly.pdbx_strand_id
1 'polypeptide(L)'
;MREIKVGLITETVKRLCIDANHELSCDMEEKLRGSLEKEKSPLGKEVLSDLCRNLDAAREIKVPICQDTGMAVVFVDVGQDVHIVGGALNDAINEGVRRGYVDGLLRLSIVCDPLRRVNTGDNTPAVIHTRIVPGDQIKITVAPKGFGSENMSAIRMFTPAASRDDIIDFVVSTVEKAGSKPCPPVVVGVGIGGDFEYAALLAKKALCRPFDTPQQDEFYRQLEEDILSKINALGIGPQGFGGTVTALAVNIEVFATHIAGLPVAVNMGCHVTRHKTAVI
;
A
#
# COMPACT_ATOMS: atom_id res chain seq x y z
N MET A 1 -9.10 25.74 -18.88
CA MET A 1 -9.79 25.06 -17.77
C MET A 1 -10.60 23.92 -18.34
N ARG A 2 -10.23 22.68 -18.02
CA ARG A 2 -10.88 21.45 -18.49
C ARG A 2 -11.96 21.04 -17.48
N GLU A 3 -13.17 20.80 -17.96
CA GLU A 3 -14.24 20.32 -17.09
C GLU A 3 -14.23 18.79 -16.99
N ILE A 4 -14.29 18.27 -15.76
CA ILE A 4 -14.42 16.84 -15.48
C ILE A 4 -15.67 16.62 -14.63
N LYS A 5 -16.61 15.82 -15.14
CA LYS A 5 -17.85 15.47 -14.44
C LYS A 5 -17.55 14.48 -13.32
N VAL A 6 -18.14 14.69 -12.14
CA VAL A 6 -18.02 13.75 -11.00
C VAL A 6 -18.42 12.31 -11.35
N GLY A 7 -19.35 12.11 -12.28
CA GLY A 7 -19.73 10.77 -12.75
C GLY A 7 -18.56 9.98 -13.34
N LEU A 8 -17.63 10.63 -14.05
CA LEU A 8 -16.42 9.97 -14.56
C LEU A 8 -15.48 9.54 -13.42
N ILE A 9 -15.38 10.37 -12.37
CA ILE A 9 -14.59 10.06 -11.16
C ILE A 9 -15.21 8.85 -10.45
N THR A 10 -16.52 8.85 -10.25
CA THR A 10 -17.26 7.74 -9.63
C THR A 10 -17.06 6.42 -10.37
N GLU A 11 -17.27 6.39 -11.70
CA GLU A 11 -17.06 5.17 -12.49
C GLU A 11 -15.60 4.72 -12.49
N THR A 12 -14.65 5.67 -12.52
CA THR A 12 -13.22 5.36 -12.46
C THR A 12 -12.86 4.72 -11.12
N VAL A 13 -13.28 5.30 -9.99
CA VAL A 13 -13.01 4.76 -8.65
C VAL A 13 -13.69 3.40 -8.46
N LYS A 14 -14.94 3.24 -8.92
CA LYS A 14 -15.67 1.95 -8.90
C LYS A 14 -14.83 0.85 -9.56
N ARG A 15 -14.40 1.09 -10.81
CA ARG A 15 -13.57 0.13 -11.56
C ARG A 15 -12.26 -0.16 -10.81
N LEU A 16 -11.54 0.87 -10.37
CA LEU A 16 -10.27 0.70 -9.67
C LEU A 16 -10.41 -0.09 -8.35
N CYS A 17 -11.50 0.07 -7.60
CA CYS A 17 -11.78 -0.73 -6.41
C CYS A 17 -11.93 -2.22 -6.73
N ILE A 18 -12.66 -2.56 -7.80
CA ILE A 18 -12.88 -3.94 -8.23
C ILE A 18 -11.54 -4.53 -8.72
N ASP A 19 -10.90 -3.85 -9.67
CA ASP A 19 -9.67 -4.33 -10.32
C ASP A 19 -8.55 -4.55 -9.30
N ALA A 20 -8.33 -3.61 -8.38
CA ALA A 20 -7.27 -3.74 -7.36
C ALA A 20 -7.50 -4.92 -6.41
N ASN A 21 -8.75 -5.33 -6.18
CA ASN A 21 -9.05 -6.46 -5.28
C ASN A 21 -8.97 -7.82 -5.98
N HIS A 22 -9.16 -7.87 -7.31
CA HIS A 22 -9.12 -9.10 -8.09
C HIS A 22 -7.73 -9.40 -8.67
N GLU A 23 -6.95 -8.36 -8.97
CA GLU A 23 -5.65 -8.51 -9.61
C GLU A 23 -4.60 -7.60 -8.98
N LEU A 24 -3.42 -8.18 -8.69
CA LEU A 24 -2.25 -7.39 -8.33
C LEU A 24 -1.78 -6.56 -9.54
N SER A 25 -0.91 -5.59 -9.29
CA SER A 25 -0.14 -4.98 -10.37
C SER A 25 0.84 -6.00 -10.96
N CYS A 26 1.14 -5.89 -12.25
CA CYS A 26 1.98 -6.87 -12.95
C CYS A 26 3.35 -7.03 -12.28
N ASP A 27 3.96 -5.92 -11.89
CA ASP A 27 5.24 -5.88 -11.20
C ASP A 27 5.20 -6.58 -9.82
N MET A 28 4.11 -6.43 -9.06
CA MET A 28 3.93 -7.12 -7.78
C MET A 28 3.75 -8.62 -7.97
N GLU A 29 2.95 -9.03 -8.96
CA GLU A 29 2.77 -10.45 -9.29
C GLU A 29 4.09 -11.07 -9.76
N GLU A 30 4.84 -10.40 -10.64
CA GLU A 30 6.17 -10.82 -11.09
C GLU A 30 7.16 -10.94 -9.92
N LYS A 31 7.15 -9.97 -8.99
CA LYS A 31 8.01 -10.00 -7.81
C LYS A 31 7.69 -11.20 -6.91
N LEU A 32 6.41 -11.48 -6.70
CA LEU A 32 5.97 -12.62 -5.89
C LEU A 32 6.33 -13.94 -6.57
N ARG A 33 5.99 -14.12 -7.85
CA ARG A 33 6.32 -15.35 -8.60
C ARG A 33 7.82 -15.56 -8.70
N GLY A 34 8.60 -14.52 -8.98
CA GLY A 34 10.06 -14.56 -9.03
C GLY A 34 10.72 -14.85 -7.68
N SER A 35 10.01 -14.71 -6.56
CA SER A 35 10.53 -15.07 -5.24
C SER A 35 10.56 -16.57 -4.99
N LEU A 36 9.77 -17.37 -5.73
CA LEU A 36 9.76 -18.84 -5.65
C LEU A 36 11.14 -19.44 -5.95
N GLU A 37 11.82 -18.88 -6.95
CA GLU A 37 13.16 -19.31 -7.37
C GLU A 37 14.25 -18.90 -6.36
N LYS A 38 13.99 -17.84 -5.58
CA LYS A 38 14.94 -17.27 -4.62
C LYS A 38 14.82 -17.90 -3.23
N GLU A 39 13.64 -18.38 -2.87
CA GLU A 39 13.40 -19.04 -1.58
C GLU A 39 14.23 -20.33 -1.47
N LYS A 40 14.81 -20.58 -0.31
CA LYS A 40 15.65 -21.76 -0.03
C LYS A 40 14.92 -22.82 0.79
N SER A 41 13.97 -22.42 1.65
CA SER A 41 13.15 -23.31 2.46
C SER A 41 12.18 -24.10 1.58
N PRO A 42 12.15 -25.44 1.63
CA PRO A 42 11.16 -26.25 0.92
C PRO A 42 9.72 -25.86 1.28
N LEU A 43 9.44 -25.69 2.58
CA LEU A 43 8.13 -25.25 3.06
C LEU A 43 7.82 -23.82 2.61
N GLY A 44 8.81 -22.93 2.60
CA GLY A 44 8.64 -21.57 2.07
C GLY A 44 8.27 -21.55 0.59
N LYS A 45 8.86 -22.43 -0.22
CA LYS A 45 8.50 -22.59 -1.64
C LYS A 45 7.07 -23.10 -1.82
N GLU A 46 6.64 -24.07 -1.02
CA GLU A 46 5.26 -24.57 -1.04
C GLU A 46 4.27 -23.44 -0.71
N VAL A 47 4.55 -22.65 0.33
CA VAL A 47 3.73 -21.49 0.70
C VAL A 47 3.68 -20.46 -0.42
N LEU A 48 4.80 -20.08 -1.02
CA LEU A 48 4.82 -19.13 -2.15
C LEU A 48 4.07 -19.68 -3.38
N SER A 49 4.16 -20.98 -3.64
CA SER A 49 3.39 -21.66 -4.68
C SER A 49 1.89 -21.57 -4.41
N ASP A 50 1.46 -21.77 -3.16
CA ASP A 50 0.06 -21.61 -2.76
C ASP A 50 -0.44 -20.18 -2.97
N LEU A 51 0.38 -19.17 -2.63
CA LEU A 51 0.04 -17.78 -2.90
C LEU A 51 -0.13 -17.52 -4.39
N CYS A 52 0.76 -18.05 -5.23
CA CYS A 52 0.66 -17.90 -6.69
C CYS A 52 -0.60 -18.61 -7.24
N ARG A 53 -0.88 -19.84 -6.78
CA ARG A 53 -2.09 -20.59 -7.13
C ARG A 53 -3.36 -19.85 -6.70
N ASN A 54 -3.33 -19.16 -5.56
CA ASN A 54 -4.44 -18.32 -5.11
C ASN A 54 -4.67 -17.11 -6.03
N LEU A 55 -3.60 -16.47 -6.54
CA LEU A 55 -3.74 -15.41 -7.56
C LEU A 55 -4.40 -15.93 -8.83
N ASP A 56 -3.96 -17.11 -9.31
CA ASP A 56 -4.50 -17.75 -10.51
C ASP A 56 -5.98 -18.14 -10.32
N ALA A 57 -6.30 -18.76 -9.18
CA ALA A 57 -7.66 -19.14 -8.83
C ALA A 57 -8.57 -17.91 -8.71
N ALA A 58 -8.14 -16.86 -8.01
CA ALA A 58 -8.92 -15.62 -7.85
C ALA A 58 -9.34 -15.03 -9.20
N ARG A 59 -8.43 -15.04 -10.19
CA ARG A 59 -8.69 -14.62 -11.56
C ARG A 59 -9.66 -15.56 -12.29
N GLU A 60 -9.47 -16.87 -12.17
CA GLU A 60 -10.28 -17.89 -12.85
C GLU A 60 -11.74 -17.89 -12.37
N ILE A 61 -11.95 -17.91 -11.04
CA ILE A 61 -13.29 -17.95 -10.44
C ILE A 61 -13.88 -16.57 -10.14
N LYS A 62 -13.16 -15.50 -10.50
CA LYS A 62 -13.60 -14.08 -10.39
C LYS A 62 -14.00 -13.69 -8.97
N VAL A 63 -13.11 -13.94 -8.02
CA VAL A 63 -13.27 -13.54 -6.61
C VAL A 63 -12.07 -12.67 -6.17
N PRO A 64 -12.20 -11.85 -5.11
CA PRO A 64 -11.05 -11.10 -4.61
C PRO A 64 -9.94 -12.03 -4.12
N ILE A 65 -8.68 -11.60 -4.30
CA ILE A 65 -7.48 -12.35 -3.91
C ILE A 65 -7.45 -12.69 -2.41
N CYS A 66 -8.02 -11.81 -1.59
CA CYS A 66 -8.05 -11.94 -0.14
C CYS A 66 -9.45 -11.64 0.41
N GLN A 67 -9.84 -12.38 1.44
CA GLN A 67 -11.09 -12.17 2.18
C GLN A 67 -11.16 -10.77 2.80
N ASP A 68 -10.01 -10.19 3.17
CA ASP A 68 -9.94 -8.79 3.57
C ASP A 68 -9.73 -7.92 2.33
N THR A 69 -10.82 -7.39 1.79
CA THR A 69 -10.82 -6.44 0.66
C THR A 69 -10.43 -5.01 1.08
N GLY A 70 -10.10 -4.82 2.36
CA GLY A 70 -9.42 -3.65 2.88
C GLY A 70 -10.26 -2.37 2.93
N MET A 71 -9.69 -1.37 3.59
CA MET A 71 -10.20 0.00 3.55
C MET A 71 -9.69 0.70 2.30
N ALA A 72 -10.56 1.37 1.56
CA ALA A 72 -10.16 2.16 0.40
C ALA A 72 -9.32 3.37 0.85
N VAL A 73 -8.06 3.41 0.41
CA VAL A 73 -7.22 4.61 0.45
C VAL A 73 -7.10 5.14 -0.97
N VAL A 74 -7.43 6.41 -1.18
CA VAL A 74 -7.51 7.02 -2.51
C VAL A 74 -6.57 8.22 -2.55
N PHE A 75 -5.53 8.14 -3.38
CA PHE A 75 -4.67 9.27 -3.70
C PHE A 75 -5.20 9.95 -4.96
N VAL A 76 -5.37 11.27 -4.90
CA VAL A 76 -5.92 12.07 -5.99
C VAL A 76 -5.00 13.25 -6.25
N ASP A 77 -4.34 13.25 -7.40
CA ASP A 77 -3.63 14.44 -7.90
C ASP A 77 -4.56 15.14 -8.90
N VAL A 78 -5.01 16.34 -8.56
CA VAL A 78 -5.92 17.17 -9.36
C VAL A 78 -5.12 18.26 -10.05
N GLY A 79 -5.16 18.30 -11.38
CA GLY A 79 -4.57 19.36 -12.18
C GLY A 79 -5.14 20.74 -11.83
N GLN A 80 -4.27 21.76 -11.73
CA GLN A 80 -4.65 23.15 -11.46
C GLN A 80 -5.63 23.71 -12.50
N ASP A 81 -5.60 23.19 -13.72
CA ASP A 81 -6.47 23.61 -14.82
C ASP A 81 -7.78 22.81 -14.89
N VAL A 82 -8.06 21.96 -13.90
CA VAL A 82 -9.29 21.15 -13.82
C VAL A 82 -10.40 21.87 -13.06
N HIS A 83 -11.60 21.88 -13.63
CA HIS A 83 -12.83 22.25 -12.93
C HIS A 83 -13.74 21.02 -12.80
N ILE A 84 -13.99 20.61 -11.56
CA ILE A 84 -14.86 19.46 -11.27
C ILE A 84 -16.30 19.94 -11.22
N VAL A 85 -17.16 19.33 -12.05
CA VAL A 85 -18.56 19.76 -12.22
C VAL A 85 -19.55 18.64 -11.88
N GLY A 86 -20.76 19.03 -11.47
CA GLY A 86 -21.87 18.10 -11.19
C GLY A 86 -21.88 17.49 -9.79
N GLY A 87 -21.01 17.93 -8.87
CA GLY A 87 -20.98 17.48 -7.47
C GLY A 87 -19.64 17.75 -6.80
N ALA A 88 -19.49 17.27 -5.55
CA ALA A 88 -18.24 17.34 -4.82
C ALA A 88 -17.32 16.13 -5.13
N LEU A 89 -16.01 16.36 -5.18
CA LEU A 89 -15.00 15.33 -5.44
C LEU A 89 -15.10 14.17 -4.43
N ASN A 90 -15.18 14.47 -3.13
CA ASN A 90 -15.19 13.46 -2.08
C ASN A 90 -16.46 12.58 -2.13
N ASP A 91 -17.60 13.17 -2.47
CA ASP A 91 -18.85 12.41 -2.64
C ASP A 91 -18.75 11.48 -3.84
N ALA A 92 -18.18 11.97 -4.95
CA ALA A 92 -17.95 11.18 -6.15
C ALA A 92 -17.04 9.96 -5.89
N ILE A 93 -15.96 10.16 -5.12
CA ILE A 93 -15.04 9.11 -4.73
C ILE A 93 -15.73 8.10 -3.80
N ASN A 94 -16.41 8.57 -2.75
CA ASN A 94 -17.10 7.66 -1.82
C ASN A 94 -18.22 6.88 -2.52
N GLU A 95 -18.96 7.49 -3.44
CA GLU A 95 -19.95 6.78 -4.26
C GLU A 95 -19.31 5.72 -5.16
N GLY A 96 -18.12 6.03 -5.72
CA GLY A 96 -17.33 5.07 -6.47
C GLY A 96 -16.87 3.89 -5.61
N VAL A 97 -16.41 4.15 -4.38
CA VAL A 97 -16.04 3.12 -3.40
C VAL A 97 -17.26 2.29 -3.01
N ARG A 98 -18.37 2.93 -2.63
CA ARG A 98 -19.63 2.28 -2.27
C ARG A 98 -20.06 1.27 -3.34
N ARG A 99 -20.14 1.74 -4.59
CA ARG A 99 -20.52 0.90 -5.74
C ARG A 99 -19.45 -0.14 -6.08
N GLY A 100 -18.16 0.20 -5.99
CA GLY A 100 -17.07 -0.74 -6.25
C GLY A 100 -17.07 -1.92 -5.28
N TYR A 101 -17.33 -1.65 -3.99
CA TYR A 101 -17.39 -2.70 -2.98
C TYR A 101 -18.69 -3.51 -3.02
N VAL A 102 -19.83 -2.86 -3.18
CA VAL A 102 -21.15 -3.55 -3.25
C VAL A 102 -21.30 -4.33 -4.55
N ASP A 103 -21.10 -3.69 -5.71
CA ASP A 103 -21.29 -4.32 -7.02
C ASP A 103 -20.17 -5.33 -7.32
N GLY A 104 -18.97 -5.10 -6.77
CA GLY A 104 -17.82 -6.00 -6.86
C GLY A 104 -17.86 -7.19 -5.90
N LEU A 105 -18.93 -7.34 -5.11
CA LEU A 105 -19.09 -8.39 -4.09
C LEU A 105 -17.90 -8.49 -3.13
N LEU A 106 -17.32 -7.34 -2.80
CA LEU A 106 -16.19 -7.24 -1.87
C LEU A 106 -16.67 -7.22 -0.42
N ARG A 107 -15.78 -7.55 0.52
CA ARG A 107 -16.11 -7.50 1.94
C ARG A 107 -16.27 -6.06 2.43
N LEU A 108 -17.35 -5.79 3.17
CA LEU A 108 -17.67 -4.49 3.74
C LEU A 108 -17.14 -4.43 5.18
N SER A 109 -15.98 -3.83 5.35
CA SER A 109 -15.13 -3.95 6.54
C SER A 109 -15.05 -2.68 7.39
N ILE A 110 -15.74 -1.59 7.00
CA ILE A 110 -15.69 -0.31 7.71
C ILE A 110 -16.79 -0.23 8.78
N VAL A 111 -16.41 0.32 9.93
CA VAL A 111 -17.33 0.68 11.01
C VAL A 111 -17.54 2.19 11.03
N CYS A 112 -18.78 2.64 11.23
CA CYS A 112 -19.12 4.07 11.24
C CYS A 112 -18.57 4.81 12.47
N ASP A 113 -18.33 4.08 13.57
CA ASP A 113 -17.76 4.61 14.81
C ASP A 113 -16.74 3.61 15.35
N PRO A 114 -15.50 4.04 15.64
CA PRO A 114 -14.41 3.14 16.01
C PRO A 114 -14.62 2.45 17.37
N LEU A 115 -15.43 3.03 18.27
CA LEU A 115 -15.69 2.51 19.61
C LEU A 115 -17.01 1.72 19.68
N ARG A 116 -18.05 2.17 18.97
CA ARG A 116 -19.36 1.49 18.90
C ARG A 116 -19.41 0.38 17.84
N ARG A 117 -18.51 0.43 16.85
CA ARG A 117 -18.21 -0.64 15.89
C ARG A 117 -19.38 -1.13 15.03
N VAL A 118 -20.38 -0.28 14.77
CA VAL A 118 -21.47 -0.61 13.83
C VAL A 118 -20.94 -0.54 12.40
N ASN A 119 -21.15 -1.59 11.60
CA ASN A 119 -20.68 -1.66 10.21
C ASN A 119 -21.46 -0.65 9.32
N THR A 120 -20.80 -0.04 8.34
CA THR A 120 -21.45 0.92 7.42
C THR A 120 -22.32 0.25 6.37
N GLY A 121 -22.11 -1.04 6.10
CA GLY A 121 -22.85 -1.80 5.11
C GLY A 121 -22.43 -1.51 3.66
N ASP A 122 -21.33 -0.79 3.45
CA ASP A 122 -20.90 -0.37 2.11
C ASP A 122 -19.39 -0.05 1.95
N ASN A 123 -18.59 -0.31 2.99
CA ASN A 123 -17.15 -0.06 3.05
C ASN A 123 -16.71 1.42 2.90
N THR A 124 -17.61 2.38 3.11
CA THR A 124 -17.30 3.81 3.18
C THR A 124 -17.20 4.27 4.65
N PRO A 125 -16.58 5.44 4.96
CA PRO A 125 -15.87 6.33 4.05
C PRO A 125 -14.48 5.80 3.67
N ALA A 126 -14.00 6.23 2.50
CA ALA A 126 -12.61 6.06 2.09
C ALA A 126 -11.69 7.07 2.80
N VAL A 127 -10.40 6.72 2.94
CA VAL A 127 -9.36 7.70 3.29
C VAL A 127 -8.91 8.38 2.00
N ILE A 128 -9.16 9.68 1.87
CA ILE A 128 -8.87 10.44 0.64
C ILE A 128 -7.72 11.40 0.88
N HIS A 129 -6.67 11.29 0.06
CA HIS A 129 -5.53 12.20 0.04
C HIS A 129 -5.50 12.96 -1.28
N THR A 130 -5.93 14.23 -1.24
CA THR A 130 -5.97 15.09 -2.42
C THR A 130 -4.76 16.02 -2.46
N ARG A 131 -4.15 16.19 -3.63
CA ARG A 131 -3.14 17.21 -3.92
C ARG A 131 -3.51 17.96 -5.19
N ILE A 132 -3.13 19.24 -5.23
CA ILE A 132 -3.21 20.04 -6.46
C ILE A 132 -1.85 19.98 -7.15
N VAL A 133 -1.83 19.68 -8.44
CA VAL A 133 -0.62 19.54 -9.27
C VAL A 133 -0.76 20.35 -10.56
N PRO A 134 0.33 20.72 -11.25
CA PRO A 134 0.24 21.35 -12.57
C PRO A 134 -0.48 20.46 -13.60
N GLY A 135 -1.16 21.07 -14.58
CA GLY A 135 -1.81 20.39 -15.70
C GLY A 135 -3.34 20.33 -15.61
N ASP A 136 -3.94 19.58 -16.53
CA ASP A 136 -5.40 19.53 -16.76
C ASP A 136 -5.98 18.11 -16.62
N GLN A 137 -5.30 17.23 -15.89
CA GLN A 137 -5.71 15.84 -15.67
C GLN A 137 -5.97 15.57 -14.19
N ILE A 138 -6.77 14.54 -13.90
CA ILE A 138 -6.86 13.97 -12.56
C ILE A 138 -6.22 12.58 -12.59
N LYS A 139 -5.20 12.35 -11.77
CA LYS A 139 -4.64 11.02 -11.51
C LYS A 139 -5.25 10.47 -10.23
N ILE A 140 -5.85 9.30 -10.31
CA ILE A 140 -6.49 8.60 -9.18
C ILE A 140 -5.78 7.27 -8.97
N THR A 141 -5.24 7.05 -7.78
CA THR A 141 -4.73 5.75 -7.34
C THR A 141 -5.59 5.24 -6.20
N VAL A 142 -6.19 4.08 -6.37
CA VAL A 142 -6.94 3.37 -5.32
C VAL A 142 -6.05 2.25 -4.78
N ALA A 143 -5.80 2.26 -3.47
CA ALA A 143 -4.97 1.30 -2.76
C ALA A 143 -5.75 0.68 -1.59
N PRO A 144 -6.54 -0.38 -1.82
CA PRO A 144 -7.33 -1.01 -0.77
C PRO A 144 -6.42 -1.71 0.25
N LYS A 145 -6.43 -1.21 1.49
CA LYS A 145 -5.47 -1.61 2.52
C LYS A 145 -6.07 -2.61 3.51
N GLY A 146 -5.55 -3.83 3.51
CA GLY A 146 -5.89 -4.84 4.51
C GLY A 146 -5.36 -4.46 5.90
N PHE A 147 -6.16 -4.69 6.94
CA PHE A 147 -5.82 -4.22 8.29
C PHE A 147 -4.89 -5.16 9.05
N GLY A 148 -4.78 -6.43 8.62
CA GLY A 148 -3.76 -7.34 9.15
C GLY A 148 -2.35 -6.78 9.00
N SER A 149 -2.03 -6.21 7.83
CA SER A 149 -0.76 -5.52 7.59
C SER A 149 -0.76 -4.07 8.12
N GLU A 150 -1.88 -3.34 8.03
CA GLU A 150 -1.93 -1.96 8.55
C GLU A 150 -1.57 -1.88 10.04
N ASN A 151 -2.10 -2.79 10.84
CA ASN A 151 -1.88 -2.84 12.29
C ASN A 151 -0.42 -3.08 12.69
N MET A 152 0.43 -3.55 11.75
CA MET A 152 1.85 -3.82 11.98
C MET A 152 2.74 -2.63 11.58
N SER A 153 2.15 -1.51 11.21
CA SER A 153 2.86 -0.27 10.88
C SER A 153 3.33 0.45 12.15
N ALA A 154 4.41 1.23 12.05
CA ALA A 154 4.96 1.96 13.18
C ALA A 154 5.47 3.34 12.76
N ILE A 155 5.49 4.29 13.70
CA ILE A 155 6.12 5.60 13.52
C ILE A 155 7.00 5.92 14.72
N ARG A 156 8.13 6.58 14.46
CA ARG A 156 9.05 7.07 15.48
C ARG A 156 9.53 8.47 15.14
N MET A 157 9.49 9.35 16.13
CA MET A 157 10.07 10.69 16.04
C MET A 157 11.50 10.63 16.57
N PHE A 158 12.48 10.58 15.67
CA PHE A 158 13.89 10.61 16.06
C PHE A 158 14.36 12.04 16.29
N THR A 159 15.46 12.14 17.04
CA THR A 159 16.26 13.38 17.06
C THR A 159 17.14 13.42 15.80
N PRO A 160 17.61 14.60 15.37
CA PRO A 160 18.53 14.73 14.23
C PRO A 160 19.88 14.02 14.40
N ALA A 161 20.20 13.58 15.62
CA ALA A 161 21.40 12.82 15.92
C ALA A 161 21.28 11.33 15.58
N ALA A 162 20.08 10.84 15.23
CA ALA A 162 19.89 9.47 14.83
C ALA A 162 20.68 9.16 13.56
N SER A 163 21.43 8.07 13.62
CA SER A 163 22.26 7.58 12.53
C SER A 163 21.44 6.82 11.50
N ARG A 164 22.07 6.55 10.35
CA ARG A 164 21.53 5.63 9.34
C ARG A 164 21.19 4.26 9.94
N ASP A 165 22.05 3.75 10.82
CA ASP A 165 21.85 2.44 11.44
C ASP A 165 20.66 2.44 12.41
N ASP A 166 20.43 3.54 13.14
CA ASP A 166 19.23 3.68 13.99
C ASP A 166 17.94 3.59 13.19
N ILE A 167 17.94 4.13 11.96
CA ILE A 167 16.78 4.05 11.05
C ILE A 167 16.61 2.62 10.55
N ILE A 168 17.69 1.98 10.09
CA ILE A 168 17.67 0.59 9.64
C ILE A 168 17.12 -0.32 10.74
N ASP A 169 17.65 -0.22 11.96
CA ASP A 169 17.26 -1.05 13.09
C ASP A 169 15.80 -0.83 13.48
N PHE A 170 15.29 0.40 13.37
CA PHE A 170 13.88 0.66 13.56
C PHE A 170 12.99 -0.02 12.52
N VAL A 171 13.36 0.02 11.24
CA VAL A 171 12.59 -0.67 10.19
C VAL A 171 12.64 -2.18 10.37
N VAL A 172 13.84 -2.74 10.55
CA VAL A 172 14.06 -4.19 10.72
C VAL A 172 13.34 -4.71 11.97
N SER A 173 13.46 -4.02 13.11
CA SER A 173 12.78 -4.43 14.35
C SER A 173 11.25 -4.29 14.27
N THR A 174 10.73 -3.38 13.43
CA THR A 174 9.29 -3.30 13.16
C THR A 174 8.80 -4.55 12.44
N VAL A 175 9.55 -5.02 11.43
CA VAL A 175 9.24 -6.28 10.72
C VAL A 175 9.39 -7.49 11.63
N GLU A 176 10.45 -7.54 12.44
CA GLU A 176 10.70 -8.62 13.40
C GLU A 176 9.54 -8.76 14.39
N LYS A 177 9.10 -7.64 15.01
CA LYS A 177 7.96 -7.62 15.94
C LYS A 177 6.64 -8.00 15.27
N ALA A 178 6.48 -7.69 13.99
CA ALA A 178 5.30 -8.06 13.21
C ALA A 178 5.25 -9.57 12.95
N GLY A 179 6.40 -10.20 12.67
CA GLY A 179 6.51 -11.63 12.41
C GLY A 179 5.61 -12.07 11.24
N SER A 180 4.77 -13.08 11.46
CA SER A 180 3.85 -13.63 10.46
C SER A 180 2.55 -12.84 10.28
N LYS A 181 2.22 -11.93 11.21
CA LYS A 181 0.93 -11.21 11.25
C LYS A 181 0.57 -10.44 9.96
N PRO A 182 1.50 -9.80 9.23
CA PRO A 182 1.18 -9.10 7.99
C PRO A 182 1.17 -10.03 6.76
N CYS A 183 1.10 -11.36 6.94
CA CYS A 183 1.07 -12.35 5.87
C CYS A 183 2.25 -12.21 4.87
N PRO A 184 3.51 -12.40 5.33
CA PRO A 184 4.68 -12.29 4.46
C PRO A 184 4.62 -13.26 3.26
N PRO A 185 5.30 -12.95 2.14
CA PRO A 185 6.33 -11.93 2.06
C PRO A 185 5.77 -10.50 1.95
N VAL A 186 6.34 -9.58 2.74
CA VAL A 186 5.83 -8.20 2.85
C VAL A 186 6.47 -7.25 1.84
N VAL A 187 5.79 -6.14 1.55
CA VAL A 187 6.38 -4.94 0.97
C VAL A 187 6.46 -3.90 2.09
N VAL A 188 7.64 -3.31 2.30
CA VAL A 188 7.85 -2.35 3.39
C VAL A 188 7.95 -0.95 2.82
N GLY A 189 6.93 -0.13 3.09
CA GLY A 189 6.95 1.29 2.75
C GLY A 189 7.56 2.09 3.91
N VAL A 190 8.50 2.98 3.63
CA VAL A 190 9.18 3.79 4.62
C VAL A 190 9.08 5.26 4.24
N GLY A 191 8.65 6.09 5.17
CA GLY A 191 8.58 7.54 5.03
C GLY A 191 9.60 8.20 5.93
N ILE A 192 10.47 9.07 5.40
CA ILE A 192 11.50 9.79 6.17
C ILE A 192 11.33 11.30 5.97
N GLY A 193 11.22 12.03 7.06
CA GLY A 193 11.03 13.49 7.06
C GLY A 193 9.57 13.91 7.06
N GLY A 194 9.30 15.17 6.70
CA GLY A 194 7.99 15.81 6.95
C GLY A 194 7.78 16.13 8.42
N ASP A 195 6.54 15.95 8.89
CA ASP A 195 6.13 15.98 10.28
C ASP A 195 5.54 14.61 10.69
N PHE A 196 4.82 14.56 11.81
CA PHE A 196 4.29 13.30 12.36
C PHE A 196 3.36 12.58 11.36
N GLU A 197 2.34 13.27 10.85
CA GLU A 197 1.36 12.69 9.93
C GLU A 197 1.91 12.51 8.52
N TYR A 198 2.79 13.42 8.06
CA TYR A 198 3.28 13.37 6.69
C TYR A 198 4.26 12.22 6.48
N ALA A 199 5.08 11.86 7.48
CA ALA A 199 5.91 10.67 7.42
C ALA A 199 5.08 9.39 7.20
N ALA A 200 3.98 9.25 7.91
CA ALA A 200 3.06 8.12 7.75
C ALA A 200 2.42 8.11 6.34
N LEU A 201 2.06 9.29 5.82
CA LEU A 201 1.56 9.43 4.45
C LEU A 201 2.62 9.05 3.40
N LEU A 202 3.89 9.43 3.59
CA LEU A 202 5.00 9.04 2.72
C LEU A 202 5.20 7.53 2.72
N ALA A 203 5.24 6.91 3.90
CA ALA A 203 5.35 5.45 4.03
C ALA A 203 4.21 4.72 3.31
N LYS A 204 2.99 5.27 3.39
CA LYS A 204 1.82 4.74 2.65
C LYS A 204 1.99 4.85 1.14
N LYS A 205 2.46 6.00 0.64
CA LYS A 205 2.73 6.22 -0.79
C LYS A 205 3.84 5.31 -1.31
N ALA A 206 4.85 5.04 -0.50
CA ALA A 206 5.96 4.15 -0.84
C ALA A 206 5.49 2.73 -1.21
N LEU A 207 4.38 2.25 -0.64
CA LEU A 207 3.76 0.96 -1.00
C LEU A 207 3.14 0.95 -2.40
N CYS A 208 2.90 2.10 -3.01
CA CYS A 208 2.35 2.24 -4.36
C CYS A 208 3.42 2.53 -5.42
N ARG A 209 4.71 2.53 -5.04
CA ARG A 209 5.80 2.75 -5.98
C ARG A 209 6.03 1.48 -6.82
N PRO A 210 5.98 1.56 -8.16
CA PRO A 210 6.25 0.42 -9.02
C PRO A 210 7.65 -0.17 -8.79
N PHE A 211 7.78 -1.49 -8.83
CA PHE A 211 9.06 -2.17 -8.59
C PHE A 211 10.07 -2.04 -9.73
N ASP A 212 9.60 -1.65 -10.93
CA ASP A 212 10.45 -1.34 -12.09
C ASP A 212 11.02 0.09 -12.05
N THR A 213 10.57 0.91 -11.09
CA THR A 213 10.98 2.30 -10.93
C THR A 213 11.86 2.42 -9.68
N PRO A 214 13.19 2.25 -9.82
CA PRO A 214 14.10 2.29 -8.67
C PRO A 214 14.19 3.69 -8.07
N GLN A 215 14.62 3.75 -6.80
CA GLN A 215 14.99 4.99 -6.14
C GLN A 215 16.12 5.69 -6.92
N GLN A 216 15.89 6.95 -7.27
CA GLN A 216 16.80 7.74 -8.12
C GLN A 216 18.01 8.26 -7.32
N ASP A 217 17.81 8.52 -6.04
CA ASP A 217 18.89 8.89 -5.12
C ASP A 217 19.66 7.64 -4.66
N GLU A 218 20.97 7.56 -4.97
CA GLU A 218 21.85 6.46 -4.55
C GLU A 218 21.78 6.17 -3.06
N PHE A 219 21.79 7.22 -2.22
CA PHE A 219 21.86 7.04 -0.79
C PHE A 219 20.64 6.28 -0.26
N TYR A 220 19.45 6.66 -0.74
CA TYR A 220 18.22 5.99 -0.36
C TYR A 220 18.06 4.64 -1.04
N ARG A 221 18.57 4.46 -2.27
CA ARG A 221 18.58 3.15 -2.93
C ARG A 221 19.42 2.13 -2.16
N GLN A 222 20.64 2.49 -1.76
CA GLN A 222 21.48 1.62 -0.93
C GLN A 222 20.84 1.35 0.43
N LEU A 223 20.14 2.33 1.00
CA LEU A 223 19.40 2.15 2.25
C LEU A 223 18.23 1.14 2.10
N GLU A 224 17.48 1.19 1.00
CA GLU A 224 16.44 0.20 0.68
C GLU A 224 17.02 -1.22 0.59
N GLU A 225 18.14 -1.38 -0.11
CA GLU A 225 18.83 -2.68 -0.28
C GLU A 225 19.35 -3.24 1.05
N ASP A 226 20.00 -2.41 1.87
CA ASP A 226 20.54 -2.80 3.17
C ASP A 226 19.42 -3.25 4.13
N ILE A 227 18.31 -2.50 4.15
CA ILE A 227 17.14 -2.85 4.96
C ILE A 227 16.53 -4.17 4.46
N LEU A 228 16.33 -4.33 3.15
CA LEU A 228 15.75 -5.54 2.57
C LEU A 228 16.60 -6.78 2.89
N SER A 229 17.92 -6.65 2.76
CA SER A 229 18.88 -7.71 3.09
C SER A 229 18.77 -8.12 4.57
N LYS A 230 18.77 -7.14 5.49
CA LYS A 230 18.63 -7.38 6.93
C LYS A 230 17.28 -7.99 7.30
N ILE A 231 16.18 -7.54 6.71
CA ILE A 231 14.85 -8.14 6.93
C ILE A 231 14.85 -9.62 6.51
N ASN A 232 15.36 -9.93 5.32
CA ASN A 232 15.38 -11.30 4.83
C ASN A 232 16.33 -12.21 5.63
N ALA A 233 17.38 -11.65 6.24
CA ALA A 233 18.26 -12.35 7.17
C ALA A 233 17.58 -12.73 8.50
N LEU A 234 16.43 -12.14 8.87
CA LEU A 234 15.66 -12.52 10.06
C LEU A 234 15.12 -13.96 9.96
N GLY A 235 15.00 -14.51 8.75
CA GLY A 235 14.57 -15.89 8.55
C GLY A 235 13.10 -16.16 8.86
N ILE A 236 12.24 -15.13 8.98
CA ILE A 236 10.80 -15.28 9.24
C ILE A 236 10.13 -16.06 8.10
N GLY A 237 10.46 -15.71 6.86
CA GLY A 237 10.05 -16.40 5.64
C GLY A 237 8.56 -16.25 5.27
N PRO A 238 8.13 -16.94 4.20
CA PRO A 238 6.76 -16.88 3.69
C PRO A 238 5.75 -17.33 4.75
N GLN A 239 4.72 -16.51 4.99
CA GLN A 239 3.70 -16.66 6.04
C GLN A 239 4.24 -16.90 7.47
N GLY A 240 5.55 -16.72 7.71
CA GLY A 240 6.20 -16.99 9.00
C GLY A 240 6.61 -18.45 9.25
N PHE A 241 6.66 -19.28 8.21
CA PHE A 241 7.07 -20.69 8.33
C PHE A 241 8.59 -20.91 8.23
N GLY A 242 9.38 -19.85 8.28
CA GLY A 242 10.82 -19.89 8.07
C GLY A 242 11.19 -19.85 6.59
N GLY A 243 12.28 -19.16 6.26
CA GLY A 243 12.75 -19.03 4.88
C GLY A 243 13.52 -17.73 4.64
N THR A 244 14.03 -17.59 3.41
CA THR A 244 14.85 -16.44 3.01
C THR A 244 14.04 -15.29 2.40
N VAL A 245 12.75 -15.48 2.12
CA VAL A 245 11.87 -14.46 1.55
C VAL A 245 10.86 -14.00 2.61
N THR A 246 11.29 -13.07 3.46
CA THR A 246 10.44 -12.38 4.44
C THR A 246 9.80 -11.13 3.83
N ALA A 247 10.56 -10.38 3.02
CA ALA A 247 10.13 -9.20 2.32
C ALA A 247 10.48 -9.27 0.83
N LEU A 248 9.57 -8.80 -0.02
CA LEU A 248 9.76 -8.67 -1.47
C LEU A 248 10.51 -7.40 -1.83
N ALA A 249 10.27 -6.31 -1.10
CA ALA A 249 10.85 -5.01 -1.38
C ALA A 249 10.76 -4.08 -0.16
N VAL A 250 11.64 -3.07 -0.16
CA VAL A 250 11.59 -1.91 0.71
C VAL A 250 11.57 -0.69 -0.21
N ASN A 251 10.62 0.22 -0.01
CA ASN A 251 10.52 1.47 -0.75
C ASN A 251 10.59 2.64 0.23
N ILE A 252 11.47 3.61 -0.03
CA ILE A 252 11.64 4.81 0.78
C ILE A 252 11.13 6.03 0.01
N GLU A 253 10.25 6.80 0.64
CA GLU A 253 9.85 8.14 0.22
C GLU A 253 10.35 9.16 1.24
N VAL A 254 10.95 10.25 0.75
CA VAL A 254 11.58 11.27 1.60
C VAL A 254 10.98 12.65 1.39
N PHE A 255 11.02 13.46 2.44
CA PHE A 255 10.65 14.87 2.36
C PHE A 255 11.49 15.72 3.30
N ALA A 256 11.53 17.03 3.04
CA ALA A 256 12.16 17.97 3.96
C ALA A 256 11.53 17.89 5.35
N THR A 257 12.30 18.16 6.40
CA THR A 257 11.80 18.17 7.78
C THR A 257 12.41 19.32 8.56
N HIS A 258 11.85 19.63 9.72
CA HIS A 258 12.37 20.67 10.60
C HIS A 258 13.70 20.21 11.20
N ILE A 259 14.70 21.09 11.26
CA ILE A 259 16.08 20.77 11.71
C ILE A 259 16.17 20.13 13.11
N ALA A 260 15.14 20.28 13.95
CA ALA A 260 15.07 19.70 15.30
C ALA A 260 14.47 18.29 15.36
N GLY A 261 13.98 17.71 14.25
CA GLY A 261 13.32 16.41 14.25
C GLY A 261 13.68 15.56 13.03
N LEU A 262 13.48 14.25 13.18
CA LEU A 262 13.59 13.28 12.09
C LEU A 262 12.42 12.27 12.21
N PRO A 263 11.24 12.59 11.67
CA PRO A 263 10.11 11.67 11.63
C PRO A 263 10.42 10.49 10.69
N VAL A 264 10.20 9.27 11.17
CA VAL A 264 10.33 8.06 10.34
C VAL A 264 9.14 7.14 10.58
N ALA A 265 8.46 6.75 9.52
CA ALA A 265 7.34 5.83 9.55
C ALA A 265 7.58 4.60 8.68
N VAL A 266 7.04 3.47 9.11
CA VAL A 266 7.01 2.19 8.41
C VAL A 266 5.55 1.81 8.20
N ASN A 267 5.13 1.63 6.95
CA ASN A 267 3.83 1.08 6.60
C ASN A 267 4.02 -0.31 5.98
N MET A 268 3.38 -1.31 6.58
CA MET A 268 3.52 -2.70 6.15
C MET A 268 2.49 -3.05 5.09
N GLY A 269 2.94 -3.55 3.94
CA GLY A 269 2.14 -4.18 2.89
C GLY A 269 2.27 -5.70 2.96
N CYS A 270 1.16 -6.44 2.86
CA CYS A 270 1.20 -7.91 2.81
C CYS A 270 1.58 -8.41 1.41
N HIS A 271 1.58 -9.73 1.19
CA HIS A 271 1.72 -10.30 -0.16
C HIS A 271 0.60 -9.86 -1.14
N VAL A 272 -0.50 -9.27 -0.62
CA VAL A 272 -1.58 -8.63 -1.41
C VAL A 272 -1.44 -7.10 -1.33
N THR A 273 -0.23 -6.57 -1.53
CA THR A 273 0.00 -5.12 -1.66
C THR A 273 -0.56 -4.65 -3.00
N ARG A 274 -1.81 -4.19 -2.97
CA ARG A 274 -2.61 -3.91 -4.16
C ARG A 274 -2.90 -2.43 -4.34
N HIS A 275 -2.79 -1.98 -5.57
CA HIS A 275 -3.19 -0.65 -5.99
C HIS A 275 -3.43 -0.64 -7.50
N LYS A 276 -4.32 0.24 -7.97
CA LYS A 276 -4.52 0.51 -9.40
C LYS A 276 -4.63 2.01 -9.60
N THR A 277 -4.14 2.49 -10.74
CA THR A 277 -4.11 3.91 -11.09
C THR A 277 -4.81 4.15 -12.42
N ALA A 278 -5.53 5.26 -12.51
CA ALA A 278 -6.02 5.80 -13.77
C ALA A 278 -5.76 7.30 -13.86
N VAL A 279 -5.65 7.81 -15.08
CA VAL A 279 -5.57 9.23 -15.38
C VAL A 279 -6.78 9.59 -16.24
N ILE A 280 -7.50 10.63 -15.85
CA ILE A 280 -8.70 11.12 -16.53
C ILE A 280 -8.62 12.59 -16.85
#